data_AF-A0A662FM66-F1
#
_entry.id   AF-A0A662FM66-F1
#
_cell.length_a   1.000
_cell.length_b   1.000
_cell.length_c   1.000
_cell.angle_alpha   90.00
_cell.angle_beta   90.00
_cell.angle_gamma   90.00
#
_symmetry.space_group_name_H-M   'P 1'
#
loop_
_entity.id
_entity.type
_entity.pdbx_description
1 polymer ?
#
loop_
_entity_poly.entity_id
_entity_poly.type
_entity_poly.pdbx_seq_one_letter_code
_entity_poly.pdbx_strand_id
1 'polypeptide(L)'
;MKIIPLKIEKIEISNFYPQMNQAEIKINFTDKKEDYIRKTIDIKKAEEYTQEIFNEIKNKVKEKYKEKEEEKENNDILAGHITINFKQDSEEILGKLSRFLKSIKDAAITSKLDKESYYELQKKALRMKMKF
;
A
#
# COMPACT_ATOMS: atom_id res chain seq x y z
N MET A 1 13.83 12.93 19.21
CA MET A 1 13.67 11.97 18.09
C MET A 1 12.60 10.96 18.44
N LYS A 2 11.51 10.91 17.66
CA LYS A 2 10.41 9.98 17.91
C LYS A 2 10.46 8.87 16.87
N ILE A 3 10.68 7.65 17.32
CA ILE A 3 10.70 6.46 16.47
C ILE A 3 9.29 5.88 16.43
N ILE A 4 8.71 5.77 15.24
CA ILE A 4 7.40 5.15 15.04
C ILE A 4 7.63 3.75 14.46
N PRO A 5 7.32 2.68 15.21
CA PRO A 5 7.39 1.33 14.68
C PRO A 5 6.19 1.06 13.78
N LEU A 6 6.44 0.82 12.50
CA LEU A 6 5.41 0.47 11.52
C LEU A 6 5.46 -1.02 11.19
N LYS A 7 4.30 -1.68 11.13
CA LYS A 7 4.20 -3.04 10.60
C LYS A 7 3.16 -3.06 9.49
N ILE A 8 3.51 -3.61 8.32
CA ILE A 8 2.53 -3.89 7.28
C ILE A 8 1.90 -5.23 7.63
N GLU A 9 0.58 -5.30 7.60
CA GLU A 9 -0.15 -6.52 7.98
C GLU A 9 -0.67 -7.27 6.75
N LYS A 10 -1.26 -6.52 5.83
CA LYS A 10 -1.99 -7.10 4.71
C LYS A 10 -2.07 -6.13 3.54
N ILE A 11 -1.91 -6.67 2.34
CA ILE A 11 -2.22 -6.01 1.08
C ILE A 11 -3.36 -6.78 0.42
N GLU A 12 -4.34 -6.07 -0.10
CA GLU A 12 -5.50 -6.65 -0.79
C GLU A 12 -5.98 -5.75 -1.92
N ILE A 13 -6.64 -6.33 -2.93
CA ILE A 13 -7.37 -5.56 -3.93
C ILE A 13 -8.75 -5.25 -3.37
N SER A 14 -9.06 -3.97 -3.18
CA SER A 14 -10.39 -3.54 -2.73
C SER A 14 -11.36 -3.41 -3.89
N ASN A 15 -10.89 -2.95 -5.06
CA ASN A 15 -11.68 -2.84 -6.28
C ASN A 15 -10.85 -3.16 -7.52
N PHE A 16 -11.49 -3.68 -8.55
CA PHE A 16 -10.87 -3.96 -9.85
C PHE A 16 -11.74 -3.42 -10.97
N TYR A 17 -11.14 -2.62 -11.85
CA TYR A 17 -11.80 -1.95 -12.97
C TYR A 17 -11.22 -2.50 -14.29
N PRO A 18 -11.71 -3.65 -14.77
CA PRO A 18 -11.13 -4.34 -15.93
C PRO A 18 -11.20 -3.50 -17.21
N GLN A 19 -12.25 -2.70 -17.38
CA GLN A 19 -12.42 -1.82 -18.54
C GLN A 19 -11.34 -0.72 -18.60
N MET A 20 -10.89 -0.24 -17.45
CA MET A 20 -9.88 0.81 -17.34
C MET A 20 -8.46 0.26 -17.13
N ASN A 21 -8.31 -1.07 -17.01
CA ASN A 21 -7.07 -1.72 -16.56
C ASN A 21 -6.54 -1.16 -15.23
N GLN A 22 -7.44 -0.84 -14.30
CA GLN A 22 -7.07 -0.28 -12.99
C GLN A 22 -7.41 -1.24 -11.86
N ALA A 23 -6.59 -1.22 -10.81
CA ALA A 23 -6.84 -1.93 -9.56
C ALA A 23 -6.70 -0.96 -8.39
N GLU A 24 -7.68 -0.95 -7.50
CA GLU A 24 -7.57 -0.27 -6.21
C GLU A 24 -6.97 -1.24 -5.20
N ILE A 25 -5.83 -0.87 -4.65
CA ILE A 25 -5.11 -1.66 -3.66
C ILE A 25 -5.28 -0.99 -2.30
N LYS A 26 -5.63 -1.81 -1.32
CA LYS A 26 -5.67 -1.43 0.09
C LYS A 26 -4.50 -2.06 0.82
N ILE A 27 -3.69 -1.23 1.48
CA ILE A 27 -2.56 -1.67 2.30
C ILE A 27 -2.87 -1.32 3.74
N ASN A 28 -2.98 -2.35 4.57
CA ASN A 28 -3.21 -2.22 6.00
C ASN A 28 -1.86 -2.27 6.73
N PHE A 29 -1.64 -1.29 7.59
CA PHE A 29 -0.46 -1.21 8.43
C PHE A 29 -0.84 -0.74 9.84
N THR A 30 -0.02 -1.08 10.82
CA THR A 30 -0.26 -0.72 12.22
C THR A 30 0.93 0.01 12.81
N ASP A 31 0.61 1.10 13.51
CA ASP A 31 1.52 1.95 14.27
C ASP A 31 1.11 2.01 15.76
N LYS A 32 0.48 0.93 16.26
CA LYS A 32 -0.31 0.77 17.51
C LYS A 32 -1.83 0.93 17.33
N LYS A 33 -2.30 1.49 16.20
CA LYS A 33 -3.70 1.42 15.75
C LYS A 33 -3.73 0.94 14.31
N GLU A 34 -4.80 0.26 13.91
CA GLU A 34 -4.99 -0.15 12.52
C GLU A 34 -5.19 1.09 11.64
N ASP A 35 -4.41 1.15 10.57
CA ASP A 35 -4.47 2.21 9.57
C ASP A 35 -4.35 1.60 8.17
N TYR A 36 -4.77 2.36 7.15
CA TYR A 36 -4.68 1.88 5.78
C TYR A 36 -4.47 3.00 4.76
N ILE A 37 -3.85 2.68 3.63
CA ILE A 37 -3.89 3.50 2.42
C ILE A 37 -4.70 2.79 1.35
N ARG A 38 -5.38 3.57 0.49
CA ARG A 38 -6.02 3.07 -0.74
C ARG A 38 -5.39 3.79 -1.91
N LYS A 39 -4.95 3.04 -2.91
CA LYS A 39 -4.35 3.59 -4.11
C LYS A 39 -4.90 2.87 -5.33
N THR A 40 -5.41 3.66 -6.28
CA THR A 40 -5.74 3.15 -7.61
C THR A 40 -4.49 3.17 -8.46
N ILE A 41 -4.15 2.01 -9.03
CA ILE A 41 -2.99 1.84 -9.90
C ILE A 41 -3.43 1.38 -11.29
N ASP A 42 -2.67 1.76 -12.32
CA ASP A 42 -2.76 1.14 -13.63
C ASP A 42 -1.98 -0.20 -13.60
N ILE A 43 -2.68 -1.29 -13.92
CA ILE A 43 -2.13 -2.65 -13.93
C ILE A 43 -0.94 -2.77 -14.89
N LYS A 44 -0.92 -2.01 -15.99
CA LYS A 44 0.17 -2.07 -16.98
C LYS A 44 1.48 -1.56 -16.39
N LYS A 45 1.40 -0.58 -15.49
CA LYS A 45 2.52 0.08 -14.83
C LYS A 45 2.65 -0.30 -13.36
N ALA A 46 2.04 -1.42 -12.94
CA ALA A 46 1.95 -1.82 -11.54
C ALA A 46 3.32 -1.80 -10.82
N GLU A 47 4.40 -2.20 -11.50
CA GLU A 47 5.76 -2.22 -10.94
C GLU A 47 6.29 -0.82 -10.56
N GLU A 48 5.93 0.22 -11.32
CA GLU A 48 6.35 1.61 -11.10
C GLU A 48 5.74 2.19 -9.81
N TYR A 49 4.57 1.70 -9.40
CA TYR A 49 3.86 2.18 -8.20
C TYR A 49 4.45 1.65 -6.89
N THR A 50 5.35 0.66 -6.91
CA THR A 50 5.92 0.06 -5.68
C THR A 50 6.54 1.11 -4.77
N GLN A 51 7.41 1.95 -5.32
CA GLN A 51 8.14 2.97 -4.56
C GLN A 51 7.22 4.15 -4.18
N GLU A 52 6.29 4.50 -5.06
CA GLU A 52 5.29 5.54 -4.81
C GLU A 52 4.41 5.18 -3.62
N ILE A 53 3.85 3.97 -3.62
CA ILE A 53 3.04 3.42 -2.52
C ILE A 53 3.84 3.40 -1.22
N PHE A 54 5.09 2.97 -1.25
CA PHE A 54 5.93 2.91 -0.05
C PHE A 54 6.21 4.30 0.52
N ASN A 55 6.45 5.29 -0.33
CA ASN A 55 6.63 6.69 0.07
C ASN A 55 5.32 7.29 0.61
N GLU A 56 4.18 6.93 0.03
CA GLU A 56 2.86 7.39 0.48
C GLU A 56 2.53 6.88 1.88
N ILE A 57 2.85 5.61 2.19
CA ILE A 57 2.74 5.07 3.55
C ILE A 57 3.59 5.91 4.53
N LYS A 58 4.84 6.21 4.16
CA LYS A 58 5.72 7.03 5.01
C LYS A 58 5.17 8.43 5.24
N ASN A 59 4.65 9.08 4.18
CA ASN A 59 4.11 10.42 4.28
C ASN A 59 2.85 10.47 5.15
N LYS A 60 1.90 9.54 4.94
CA LYS A 60 0.68 9.46 5.75
C LYS A 60 0.98 9.27 7.23
N VAL A 61 1.95 8.42 7.54
CA VAL A 61 2.40 8.21 8.93
C VAL A 61 3.07 9.47 9.47
N LYS A 62 3.89 10.18 8.69
CA LYS A 62 4.49 11.44 9.14
C LYS A 62 3.44 12.51 9.43
N GLU A 63 2.47 12.71 8.53
CA GLU A 63 1.41 13.71 8.67
C GLU A 63 0.57 13.47 9.93
N LYS A 64 0.09 12.24 10.13
CA LYS A 64 -0.68 11.85 11.33
C LYS A 64 0.03 12.16 12.66
N TYR A 65 1.37 12.07 12.69
CA TYR A 65 2.13 12.34 13.91
C TYR A 65 2.54 13.80 14.05
N LYS A 66 2.64 14.55 12.95
CA LYS A 66 2.77 16.02 12.98
C LYS A 66 1.52 16.68 13.52
N GLU A 67 0.32 16.31 13.04
CA GLU A 67 -0.95 16.84 13.54
C GLU A 67 -1.10 16.64 15.06
N LYS A 68 -0.72 15.46 15.56
CA LYS A 68 -0.72 15.17 17.01
C LYS A 68 0.31 15.94 17.83
N GLU A 69 1.36 16.46 17.20
CA GLU A 69 2.38 17.29 17.85
C GLU A 69 1.96 18.75 17.83
N GLU A 70 1.34 19.23 16.75
CA GLU A 70 0.73 20.57 16.66
C GLU A 70 -0.43 20.74 17.67
N GLU A 71 -1.21 19.68 17.93
CA GLU A 71 -2.24 19.68 18.98
C GLU A 71 -1.68 19.73 20.42
N LYS A 72 -0.38 19.45 20.63
CA LYS A 72 0.16 19.15 21.96
C LYS A 72 0.94 20.24 22.67
N GLU A 73 1.39 21.29 21.98
CA GLU A 73 1.75 22.61 22.54
C GLU A 73 2.71 23.34 21.58
N ASN A 74 2.43 24.63 21.39
CA ASN A 74 3.43 25.63 21.03
C ASN A 74 4.67 25.46 21.93
N ASN A 75 5.87 25.37 21.35
CA ASN A 75 7.20 25.58 21.97
C ASN A 75 8.23 24.44 21.88
N ASP A 76 8.52 23.90 20.69
CA ASP A 76 9.88 23.38 20.48
C ASP A 76 10.33 23.37 19.02
N ILE A 77 11.32 24.22 18.72
CA ILE A 77 11.93 24.39 17.39
C ILE A 77 12.73 23.14 16.97
N LEU A 78 12.89 22.16 17.87
CA LEU A 78 13.63 20.90 17.68
C LEU A 78 12.75 19.66 17.44
N ALA A 79 11.43 19.81 17.26
CA ALA A 79 10.48 18.70 17.01
C ALA A 79 10.61 18.01 15.62
N GLY A 80 11.64 18.33 14.83
CA GLY A 80 11.61 18.14 13.37
C GLY A 80 11.92 16.75 12.78
N HIS A 81 12.33 15.75 13.58
CA HIS A 81 12.74 14.45 13.04
C HIS A 81 11.92 13.27 13.57
N ILE A 82 10.90 12.92 12.77
CA ILE A 82 10.14 11.67 12.85
C ILE A 82 10.86 10.60 12.02
N THR A 83 11.37 9.57 12.70
CA THR A 83 11.97 8.41 12.05
C THR A 83 10.96 7.27 12.03
N ILE A 84 10.62 6.80 10.84
CA ILE A 84 9.76 5.62 10.65
C ILE A 84 10.67 4.39 10.58
N ASN A 85 10.56 3.50 11.55
CA ASN A 85 11.20 2.19 11.51
C ASN A 85 10.16 1.14 11.16
N PHE A 86 10.32 0.49 10.02
CA PHE A 86 9.56 -0.70 9.72
C PHE A 86 10.07 -1.85 10.61
N LYS A 87 9.15 -2.58 11.25
CA LYS A 87 9.49 -3.81 11.99
C LYS A 87 10.00 -4.91 11.06
N GLN A 88 9.70 -4.79 9.77
CA GLN A 88 10.09 -5.70 8.71
C GLN A 88 11.17 -5.01 7.88
N ASP A 89 12.03 -5.81 7.25
CA ASP A 89 13.05 -5.27 6.35
C ASP A 89 12.37 -4.49 5.22
N SER A 90 12.87 -3.28 4.95
CA SER A 90 12.34 -2.42 3.90
C SER A 90 12.52 -3.06 2.52
N GLU A 91 13.61 -3.79 2.30
CA GLU A 91 13.83 -4.51 1.04
C GLU A 91 12.85 -5.68 0.89
N GLU A 92 12.58 -6.41 1.99
CA GLU A 92 11.59 -7.48 1.99
C GLU A 92 10.19 -6.94 1.69
N ILE A 93 9.85 -5.77 2.26
CA ILE A 93 8.57 -5.11 2.01
C ILE A 93 8.40 -4.74 0.54
N LEU A 94 9.41 -4.07 -0.04
CA LEU A 94 9.39 -3.67 -1.43
C LEU A 94 9.34 -4.89 -2.35
N GLY A 95 10.10 -5.94 -2.05
CA GLY A 95 10.09 -7.19 -2.79
C GLY A 95 8.73 -7.89 -2.76
N LYS A 96 8.11 -8.01 -1.58
CA LYS A 96 6.76 -8.56 -1.43
C LYS A 96 5.74 -7.72 -2.20
N LEU A 97 5.75 -6.40 -2.03
CA LEU A 97 4.84 -5.47 -2.72
C LEU A 97 4.98 -5.59 -4.25
N SER A 98 6.20 -5.54 -4.78
CA SER A 98 6.47 -5.70 -6.21
C SER A 98 5.95 -7.03 -6.77
N ARG A 99 6.19 -8.14 -6.05
CA ARG A 99 5.65 -9.46 -6.45
C ARG A 99 4.13 -9.50 -6.46
N PHE A 100 3.48 -8.86 -5.48
CA PHE A 100 2.02 -8.75 -5.46
C PHE A 100 1.52 -7.96 -6.65
N LEU A 101 2.09 -6.80 -6.94
CA LEU A 101 1.74 -5.96 -8.08
C LEU A 101 1.91 -6.69 -9.42
N LYS A 102 3.01 -7.43 -9.56
CA LYS A 102 3.24 -8.29 -10.72
C LYS A 102 2.19 -9.40 -10.83
N SER A 103 1.82 -10.05 -9.72
CA SER A 103 0.79 -11.09 -9.74
C SER A 103 -0.57 -10.57 -10.22
N ILE A 104 -0.93 -9.33 -9.90
CA ILE A 104 -2.16 -8.68 -10.39
C ILE A 104 -2.08 -8.52 -11.92
N LYS A 105 -0.94 -8.05 -12.41
CA LYS A 105 -0.70 -7.89 -13.85
C LYS A 105 -0.76 -9.22 -14.59
N ASP A 106 -0.11 -10.24 -14.07
CA ASP A 106 -0.10 -11.58 -14.67
C ASP A 106 -1.51 -12.18 -14.68
N ALA A 107 -2.25 -12.07 -13.56
CA ALA A 107 -3.64 -12.53 -13.49
C ALA A 107 -4.54 -11.81 -14.51
N ALA A 108 -4.38 -10.50 -14.68
CA ALA A 108 -5.14 -9.72 -15.66
C ALA A 108 -4.79 -10.08 -17.11
N ILE A 109 -3.54 -10.49 -17.39
CA ILE A 109 -3.10 -10.94 -18.72
C ILE A 109 -3.64 -12.34 -19.02
N THR A 110 -3.44 -13.30 -18.11
CA THR A 110 -3.88 -14.69 -18.29
C THR A 110 -5.39 -14.76 -18.47
N SER A 111 -6.14 -14.05 -17.64
CA SER A 111 -7.60 -14.04 -17.76
C SER A 111 -8.13 -13.39 -19.05
N LYS A 112 -7.37 -12.48 -19.69
CA LYS A 112 -7.69 -11.98 -21.04
C LYS A 112 -7.48 -13.04 -22.11
N LEU A 113 -6.45 -13.88 -21.96
CA LEU A 113 -6.18 -15.00 -22.88
C LEU A 113 -7.25 -16.09 -22.75
N ASP A 114 -7.71 -16.34 -21.53
CA ASP A 114 -8.75 -17.34 -21.23
C ASP A 114 -10.18 -16.90 -21.62
N LYS A 115 -10.34 -15.68 -22.18
CA LYS A 115 -11.64 -15.06 -22.52
C LYS A 115 -12.62 -15.03 -21.34
N GLU A 116 -12.11 -14.96 -20.10
CA GLU A 116 -12.96 -14.82 -18.91
C GLU A 116 -13.81 -13.54 -19.00
N SER A 117 -15.03 -13.61 -18.49
CA SER A 117 -15.89 -12.42 -18.41
C SER A 117 -15.31 -11.38 -17.44
N TYR A 118 -15.63 -10.10 -17.66
CA TYR A 118 -15.19 -9.03 -16.75
C TYR A 118 -15.62 -9.26 -15.29
N TYR A 119 -16.75 -9.93 -15.09
CA TYR A 119 -17.25 -10.30 -13.76
C TYR A 119 -16.36 -11.35 -13.08
N GLU A 120 -15.96 -12.39 -13.82
CA GLU A 120 -15.06 -13.44 -13.31
C GLU A 120 -13.68 -12.88 -12.99
N LEU A 121 -13.16 -12.03 -13.88
CA LEU A 121 -11.95 -11.25 -13.70
C LEU A 121 -11.97 -10.44 -12.40
N GLN A 122 -13.04 -9.69 -12.17
CA GLN A 122 -13.21 -8.88 -10.96
C GLN A 122 -13.27 -9.77 -9.71
N LYS A 123 -14.02 -10.87 -9.75
CA LYS A 123 -14.14 -11.81 -8.63
C LYS A 123 -12.80 -12.48 -8.28
N LYS A 124 -11.99 -12.80 -9.29
CA LYS A 124 -10.64 -13.38 -9.14
C LYS A 124 -9.68 -12.36 -8.54
N ALA A 125 -9.66 -11.13 -9.06
CA ALA A 125 -8.84 -10.04 -8.55
C ALA A 125 -9.17 -9.69 -7.09
N LEU A 126 -10.45 -9.57 -6.72
CA LEU A 126 -10.88 -9.28 -5.33
C LEU A 126 -10.49 -10.36 -4.30
N ARG A 127 -10.16 -11.57 -4.74
CA ARG A 127 -9.65 -12.64 -3.87
C ARG A 127 -8.15 -12.52 -3.61
N MET A 128 -7.44 -11.71 -4.38
CA MET A 128 -6.00 -11.52 -4.24
C MET A 128 -5.70 -10.72 -2.98
N LYS A 129 -5.01 -11.38 -2.05
CA LYS A 129 -4.55 -10.81 -0.79
C LYS A 129 -3.20 -11.42 -0.42
N MET A 130 -2.36 -10.62 0.20
CA MET A 130 -1.05 -11.03 0.69
C MET A 130 -0.91 -10.58 2.14
N LYS A 131 -0.50 -11.50 3.01
CA LYS A 131 -0.16 -11.23 4.41
C LYS A 131 1.35 -11.08 4.54
N PHE A 132 1.78 -10.22 5.46
CA PHE A 132 3.17 -9.82 5.64
C PHE A 132 3.86 -10.56 6.78
#